data_AF-A0A2E9XY33-F1
#
_entry.id   AF-A0A2E9XY33-F1
#
_cell.length_a   1.000
_cell.length_b   1.000
_cell.length_c   1.000
_cell.angle_alpha   90.00
_cell.angle_beta   90.00
_cell.angle_gamma   90.00
#
_symmetry.space_group_name_H-M   'P 1'
#
loop_
_entity.id
_entity.type
_entity.pdbx_description
1 polymer ?
#
loop_
_entity_poly.entity_id
_entity_poly.type
_entity_poly.pdbx_seq_one_letter_code
_entity_poly.pdbx_strand_id
1 'polypeptide(L)'
;MIAAMKTYTGIREGERVTVSVDRQTLDPRLDLRDFHASGFEWGYEGSGPSQLGLAILADHAGAAAALGSYRKFVQIFIAEIEGDSWRLTSEDIDQRIGETTIVPMDLKTLMRKVKGEI
;
A
#
# COMPACT_ATOMS: atom_id res chain seq x y z
N MET A 1 8.51 -15.27 -10.88
CA MET A 1 7.70 -16.22 -10.08
C MET A 1 6.38 -15.55 -9.81
N ILE A 2 5.27 -16.25 -10.05
CA ILE A 2 3.94 -15.74 -9.68
C ILE A 2 3.89 -15.82 -8.16
N ALA A 3 3.75 -14.69 -7.46
CA ALA A 3 3.50 -14.72 -6.02
C ALA A 3 2.22 -15.55 -5.79
N ALA A 4 2.20 -16.39 -4.75
CA ALA A 4 0.99 -17.14 -4.41
C ALA A 4 -0.18 -16.16 -4.21
N MET A 5 -1.38 -16.52 -4.66
CA MET A 5 -2.57 -15.67 -4.51
C MET A 5 -2.96 -15.57 -3.03
N LYS A 6 -2.59 -14.46 -2.40
CA LYS A 6 -2.90 -14.14 -1.00
C LYS A 6 -4.15 -13.26 -0.92
N THR A 7 -4.86 -13.37 0.20
CA THR A 7 -5.93 -12.44 0.56
C THR A 7 -5.60 -11.75 1.88
N TYR A 8 -5.57 -10.43 1.84
CA TYR A 8 -5.45 -9.55 2.99
C TYR A 8 -6.84 -9.05 3.40
N THR A 9 -7.09 -8.98 4.70
CA THR A 9 -8.33 -8.46 5.26
C THR A 9 -8.04 -7.61 6.47
N GLY A 10 -8.73 -6.49 6.60
CA GLY A 10 -8.75 -5.70 7.83
C GLY A 10 -10.17 -5.56 8.35
N ILE A 11 -10.32 -5.61 9.67
CA ILE A 11 -11.58 -5.41 10.38
C ILE A 11 -11.32 -4.49 11.57
N ARG A 12 -12.18 -3.49 11.75
CA ARG A 12 -12.26 -2.61 12.91
C ARG A 12 -13.54 -2.94 13.69
N GLU A 13 -13.38 -3.35 14.94
CA GLU A 13 -14.47 -3.65 15.87
C GLU A 13 -14.31 -2.78 17.13
N GLY A 14 -15.02 -1.65 17.16
CA GLY A 14 -14.79 -0.62 18.19
C GLY A 14 -13.37 -0.06 18.07
N GLU A 15 -12.59 -0.18 19.15
CA GLU A 15 -11.17 0.27 19.18
C GLU A 15 -10.19 -0.80 18.69
N ARG A 16 -10.65 -2.01 18.40
CA ARG A 16 -9.78 -3.11 17.97
C ARG A 16 -9.63 -3.12 16.46
N VAL A 17 -8.40 -2.99 15.99
CA VAL A 17 -8.04 -3.20 14.58
C VAL A 17 -7.31 -4.54 14.42
N THR A 18 -7.82 -5.39 13.54
CA THR A 18 -7.18 -6.67 13.20
C THR A 18 -6.92 -6.72 11.69
N VAL A 19 -5.69 -7.06 11.31
CA VAL A 19 -5.30 -7.27 9.91
C VAL A 19 -4.71 -8.67 9.77
N SER A 20 -5.13 -9.38 8.72
CA SER A 20 -4.70 -10.75 8.46
C SER A 20 -4.37 -10.96 6.99
N VAL A 21 -3.44 -11.88 6.71
CA VAL A 21 -3.19 -12.46 5.40
C VAL A 21 -3.51 -13.95 5.47
N ASP A 22 -4.40 -14.43 4.59
CA ASP A 22 -4.87 -15.83 4.56
C ASP A 22 -5.33 -16.35 5.93
N ARG A 23 -5.99 -15.48 6.71
CA ARG A 23 -6.51 -15.70 8.08
C ARG A 23 -5.45 -15.79 9.19
N GLN A 24 -4.19 -15.50 8.89
CA GLN A 24 -3.13 -15.35 9.87
C GLN A 24 -2.84 -13.87 10.12
N THR A 25 -2.52 -13.49 11.36
CA THR A 25 -2.17 -12.11 11.69
C THR A 25 -1.01 -11.63 10.82
N LEU A 26 -1.17 -10.46 10.20
CA LEU A 26 -0.11 -9.87 9.39
C LEU A 26 1.01 -9.35 10.30
N ASP A 27 2.25 -9.75 10.02
CA ASP A 27 3.43 -9.22 10.71
C ASP A 27 3.61 -7.72 10.37
N PRO A 28 3.70 -6.82 11.35
CA PRO A 28 3.93 -5.39 11.11
C PRO A 28 5.26 -5.06 10.44
N ARG A 29 6.22 -6.00 10.40
CA ARG A 29 7.54 -5.81 9.77
C ARG A 29 8.31 -4.62 10.34
N LEU A 30 8.27 -4.49 11.67
CA LEU A 30 9.03 -3.48 12.42
C LEU A 30 10.54 -3.63 12.22
N ASP A 31 11.01 -4.83 11.83
CA ASP A 31 12.39 -5.11 11.43
C ASP A 31 12.82 -4.32 10.18
N LEU A 32 11.88 -4.01 9.28
CA LEU A 32 12.17 -3.22 8.08
C LEU A 32 12.14 -1.72 8.37
N ARG A 33 11.10 -1.28 9.09
CA ARG A 33 10.95 0.10 9.54
C ARG A 33 9.84 0.18 10.58
N ASP A 34 10.16 0.84 11.69
CA ASP A 34 9.21 1.21 12.73
C ASP A 34 8.72 2.66 12.49
N PHE A 35 7.41 2.83 12.28
CA PHE A 35 6.77 4.15 12.19
C PHE A 35 6.27 4.65 13.55
N HIS A 36 6.58 3.93 14.63
CA HIS A 36 6.12 4.18 15.99
C HIS A 36 4.59 4.27 16.08
N ALA A 37 3.92 3.39 15.34
CA ALA A 37 2.47 3.28 15.34
C ALA A 37 1.99 2.42 16.52
N SER A 38 0.87 2.80 17.14
CA SER A 38 0.21 1.97 18.18
C SER A 38 -0.39 0.68 17.60
N GLY A 39 -0.55 0.60 16.28
CA GLY A 39 -1.12 -0.52 15.56
C GLY A 39 -1.33 -0.18 14.09
N PHE A 40 -1.92 -1.10 13.33
CA PHE A 40 -2.38 -0.83 11.98
C PHE A 40 -3.61 0.08 11.99
N GLU A 41 -3.73 0.92 10.97
CA GLU A 41 -4.88 1.79 10.71
C GLU A 41 -5.04 2.02 9.21
N TRP A 42 -6.19 2.56 8.79
CA TRP A 42 -6.50 2.93 7.40
C TRP A 42 -7.57 4.03 7.35
N GLY A 43 -7.77 4.61 6.16
CA GLY A 43 -8.73 5.70 5.92
C GLY A 43 -8.16 7.10 6.14
N TYR A 44 -6.84 7.21 6.28
CA TYR A 44 -6.09 8.47 6.35
C TYR A 44 -4.59 8.21 6.11
N GLU A 45 -3.77 9.28 6.03
CA GLU A 45 -2.30 9.19 6.02
C GLU A 45 -1.72 9.32 7.43
N GLY A 46 -0.76 8.47 7.79
CA GLY A 46 -0.12 8.54 9.11
C GLY A 46 0.77 7.34 9.42
N SER A 47 1.18 7.19 10.69
CA SER A 47 2.05 6.10 11.13
C SER A 47 1.39 4.73 11.02
N GLY A 48 0.16 4.56 11.51
CA GLY A 48 -0.59 3.30 11.40
C GLY A 48 -0.86 2.87 9.95
N PRO A 49 -1.39 3.76 9.09
CA PRO A 49 -1.51 3.51 7.66
C PRO A 49 -0.17 3.20 6.97
N SER A 50 0.90 3.90 7.35
CA SER A 50 2.25 3.63 6.82
C SER A 50 2.76 2.25 7.21
N GLN A 51 2.56 1.83 8.46
CA GLN A 51 2.95 0.50 8.93
C GLN A 51 2.16 -0.58 8.20
N LEU A 52 0.86 -0.38 8.01
CA LEU A 52 0.00 -1.31 7.26
C LEU A 52 0.45 -1.43 5.80
N GLY A 53 0.67 -0.31 5.12
CA GLY A 53 1.13 -0.30 3.74
C GLY A 53 2.49 -0.97 3.56
N LEU A 54 3.44 -0.72 4.47
CA LEU A 54 4.74 -1.39 4.46
C LEU A 54 4.60 -2.90 4.66
N ALA A 55 3.82 -3.33 5.66
CA ALA A 55 3.63 -4.74 6.01
C ALA A 55 3.02 -5.54 4.85
N ILE A 56 1.96 -5.02 4.23
CA ILE A 56 1.31 -5.65 3.06
C ILE A 56 2.30 -5.81 1.91
N LEU A 57 3.03 -4.74 1.54
CA LEU A 57 3.98 -4.81 0.45
C LEU A 57 5.18 -5.71 0.76
N ALA A 58 5.62 -5.77 2.01
CA ALA A 58 6.74 -6.59 2.42
C ALA A 58 6.39 -8.09 2.37
N ASP A 59 5.16 -8.45 2.75
CA ASP A 59 4.65 -9.82 2.64
C ASP A 59 4.36 -10.22 1.18
N HIS A 60 3.87 -9.28 0.36
CA HIS A 60 3.50 -9.55 -1.03
C HIS A 60 4.70 -9.55 -1.99
N ALA A 61 5.49 -8.48 -1.97
CA ALA A 61 6.52 -8.16 -2.97
C ALA A 61 7.95 -8.12 -2.40
N GLY A 62 8.10 -8.32 -1.09
CA GLY A 62 9.39 -8.33 -0.41
C GLY A 62 9.87 -6.96 0.07
N ALA A 63 10.91 -6.98 0.91
CA ALA A 63 11.37 -5.81 1.67
C ALA A 63 11.80 -4.62 0.79
N ALA A 64 12.51 -4.88 -0.31
CA ALA A 64 13.00 -3.82 -1.19
C ALA A 64 11.86 -3.07 -1.89
N ALA A 65 10.86 -3.80 -2.40
CA ALA A 65 9.67 -3.21 -3.00
C ALA A 65 8.86 -2.42 -1.97
N ALA A 66 8.70 -2.98 -0.77
CA ALA A 66 7.99 -2.30 0.32
C ALA A 66 8.63 -0.95 0.66
N LEU A 67 9.93 -0.91 0.91
CA LEU A 67 10.64 0.32 1.27
C LEU A 67 10.61 1.37 0.14
N GLY A 68 10.62 0.93 -1.12
CA GLY A 68 10.55 1.81 -2.28
C GLY A 68 9.16 2.38 -2.57
N SER A 69 8.09 1.62 -2.26
CA SER A 69 6.75 1.91 -2.78
C SER A 69 5.67 2.12 -1.72
N TYR A 70 5.92 1.86 -0.43
CA TYR A 70 4.88 1.93 0.61
C TYR A 70 4.20 3.31 0.68
N ARG A 71 4.93 4.42 0.54
CA ARG A 71 4.34 5.77 0.64
C ARG A 71 3.27 6.00 -0.42
N LYS A 72 3.60 5.66 -1.66
CA LYS A 72 2.66 5.78 -2.78
C LYS A 72 1.48 4.86 -2.56
N PHE A 73 1.72 3.60 -2.16
CA PHE A 73 0.66 2.64 -1.88
C PHE A 73 -0.28 3.10 -0.76
N VAL A 74 0.25 3.76 0.28
CA VAL A 74 -0.56 4.35 1.34
C VAL A 74 -1.45 5.45 0.77
N GLN A 75 -0.87 6.40 0.05
CA GLN A 75 -1.57 7.55 -0.50
C GLN A 75 -2.70 7.15 -1.47
N ILE A 76 -2.44 6.20 -2.38
CA ILE A 76 -3.42 5.86 -3.43
C ILE A 76 -4.44 4.81 -2.99
N PHE A 77 -4.24 4.17 -1.83
CA PHE A 77 -5.06 3.05 -1.42
C PHE A 77 -5.35 3.01 0.07
N ILE A 78 -4.34 2.84 0.94
CA ILE A 78 -4.60 2.63 2.39
C ILE A 78 -5.31 3.84 3.02
N ALA A 79 -4.94 5.05 2.60
CA ALA A 79 -5.57 6.28 3.06
C ALA A 79 -7.01 6.46 2.56
N GLU A 80 -7.38 5.79 1.47
CA GLU A 80 -8.68 5.90 0.81
C GLU A 80 -9.63 4.75 1.19
N ILE A 81 -9.21 3.82 2.05
CA ILE A 81 -10.10 2.73 2.51
C ILE A 81 -11.18 3.33 3.41
N GLU A 82 -12.43 3.23 2.97
CA GLU A 82 -13.60 3.61 3.75
C GLU A 82 -14.18 2.42 4.54
N GLY A 83 -14.81 2.73 5.67
CA GLY A 83 -15.52 1.76 6.50
C GLY A 83 -14.64 0.92 7.43
N ASP A 84 -15.31 0.00 8.12
CA ASP A 84 -14.73 -0.81 9.19
C ASP A 84 -14.21 -2.17 8.73
N SER A 85 -14.35 -2.50 7.44
CA SER A 85 -13.78 -3.73 6.91
C SER A 85 -13.37 -3.59 5.47
N TRP A 86 -12.31 -4.30 5.07
CA TRP A 86 -11.83 -4.33 3.70
C TRP A 86 -11.23 -5.68 3.37
N ARG A 87 -11.15 -5.97 2.06
CA ARG A 87 -10.50 -7.15 1.49
C ARG A 87 -9.64 -6.73 0.31
N LEU A 88 -8.44 -7.25 0.24
CA LEU A 88 -7.49 -6.97 -0.83
C LEU A 88 -6.80 -8.26 -1.26
N THR A 89 -6.71 -8.51 -2.56
CA THR A 89 -6.03 -9.70 -3.10
C THR A 89 -4.64 -9.36 -3.64
N SER A 90 -3.80 -10.38 -3.81
CA SER A 90 -2.53 -10.24 -4.53
C SER A 90 -2.68 -9.60 -5.90
N GLU A 91 -3.76 -9.89 -6.64
CA GLU A 91 -4.01 -9.30 -7.95
C GLU A 91 -4.30 -7.79 -7.84
N ASP A 92 -5.12 -7.38 -6.87
CA ASP A 92 -5.39 -5.96 -6.62
C ASP A 92 -4.10 -5.20 -6.28
N ILE A 93 -3.21 -5.83 -5.49
CA ILE A 93 -1.91 -5.26 -5.12
C ILE A 93 -1.01 -5.14 -6.36
N ASP A 94 -0.92 -6.20 -7.17
CA ASP A 94 -0.11 -6.20 -8.40
C ASP A 94 -0.56 -5.12 -9.38
N GLN A 95 -1.87 -4.91 -9.55
CA GLN A 95 -2.41 -3.83 -10.37
C GLN A 95 -1.97 -2.46 -9.83
N ARG A 96 -2.00 -2.25 -8.51
CA ARG A 96 -1.68 -0.96 -7.87
C ARG A 96 -0.19 -0.65 -7.81
N ILE A 97 0.66 -1.65 -7.64
CA ILE A 97 2.12 -1.50 -7.73
C ILE A 97 2.55 -1.35 -9.20
N GLY A 98 1.88 -2.10 -10.09
CA GLY A 98 2.06 -2.07 -11.54
C GLY A 98 1.63 -0.76 -12.20
N GLU A 99 0.73 0.00 -11.57
CA GLU A 99 0.46 1.43 -11.84
C GLU A 99 1.63 2.34 -11.42
N THR A 100 2.86 1.91 -11.68
CA THR A 100 3.88 2.83 -12.18
C THR A 100 3.51 3.12 -13.62
N THR A 101 2.52 3.99 -13.82
CA THR A 101 2.20 4.54 -15.12
C THR A 101 3.48 5.06 -15.74
N ILE A 102 3.98 4.33 -16.73
CA ILE A 102 4.63 4.92 -17.88
C ILE A 102 3.65 5.99 -18.34
N VAL A 103 3.84 7.24 -17.91
CA VAL A 103 3.15 8.35 -18.56
C VAL A 103 3.72 8.31 -19.96
N PRO A 104 2.93 8.09 -21.03
CA PRO A 104 3.44 8.25 -22.38
C PRO A 104 3.85 9.72 -22.67
N MET A 105 3.68 10.63 -21.70
CA MET A 105 4.34 11.93 -21.71
C MET A 105 5.75 11.82 -21.15
N ASP A 106 6.71 11.70 -22.07
CA ASP A 106 8.11 11.98 -21.77
C ASP A 106 8.30 13.39 -21.19
N LEU A 107 9.40 13.58 -20.43
CA LEU A 107 9.73 14.86 -19.77
C LEU A 107 9.75 16.03 -20.76
N LYS A 108 10.15 15.79 -22.01
CA LYS A 108 10.21 16.80 -23.06
C LYS A 108 8.80 17.28 -23.42
N THR A 109 7.83 16.38 -23.48
CA THR A 109 6.42 16.68 -23.75
C THR A 109 5.78 17.44 -22.59
N LEU A 110 6.14 17.11 -21.35
CA LEU A 110 5.72 17.87 -20.16
C LEU A 110 6.27 19.31 -20.20
N MET A 111 7.56 19.47 -20.51
CA MET A 111 8.19 20.79 -20.61
C MET A 111 7.59 21.65 -21.73
N ARG A 112 7.24 21.05 -22.87
CA ARG A 112 6.58 21.76 -23.98
C ARG A 112 5.20 22.27 -23.58
N LYS A 113 4.42 21.49 -22.83
CA LYS A 113 3.09 21.91 -22.35
C LYS A 113 3.18 23.04 -21.32
N VAL A 114 4.15 23.01 -20.41
CA VAL A 114 4.40 24.11 -19.45
C VAL A 114 4.82 25.40 -20.16
N LYS A 115 5.55 25.26 -21.28
CA LYS A 115 5.93 26.40 -22.14
C LYS A 115 4.83 26.85 -23.12
N GLY A 116 3.68 26.17 -23.18
CA GLY A 116 2.58 26.49 -24.10
C GLY A 116 2.87 26.18 -25.57
N GLU A 117 3.79 25.26 -25.85
CA GLU A 117 4.25 24.88 -27.20
C GLU A 117 3.41 23.76 -27.85
N ILE A 118 2.36 23.32 -27.15
CA ILE A 118 1.31 22.36 -27.51
C ILE A 118 0.07 22.65 -26.67
#